data_AF-A0A971PY02-F1
#
_entry.id   AF-A0A971PY02-F1
#
_cell.length_a   1.000
_cell.length_b   1.000
_cell.length_c   1.000
_cell.angle_alpha   90.00
_cell.angle_beta   90.00
_cell.angle_gamma   90.00
#
_symmetry.space_group_name_H-M   'P 1'
#
loop_
_entity.id
_entity.type
_entity.pdbx_description
1 polymer ?
#
loop_
_entity_poly.entity_id
_entity_poly.type
_entity_poly.pdbx_seq_one_letter_code
_entity_poly.pdbx_strand_id
1 'polypeptide(L)'
;TIAYCINTVYQDNAFAFFEDLAFYWEENELFGRGHRRVKEYDILLNFLNFRWPDRKKEWNELIKYDFLYHNLPHPFPQGIERLEPDGAGDLLNTRLQDQAFLSSLPGDWADSRYNIRKHLHLEYFIFDPISLTFLEQPLPLIFVYHPVKKKAVGVINEAGDRLIADLYNNNQTNYKIFCQS
;
A
#
# COMPACT_ATOMS: atom_id res chain seq x y z
N THR A 1 -5.89 -4.92 0.19
CA THR A 1 -6.55 -5.12 -1.14
C THR A 1 -7.44 -6.35 -1.26
N ILE A 2 -6.98 -7.55 -0.89
CA ILE A 2 -7.75 -8.81 -1.12
C ILE A 2 -9.16 -8.78 -0.51
N ALA A 3 -9.30 -8.35 0.76
CA ALA A 3 -10.61 -8.27 1.42
C ALA A 3 -11.60 -7.39 0.65
N TYR A 4 -11.15 -6.27 0.11
CA TYR A 4 -11.96 -5.37 -0.71
C TYR A 4 -12.37 -6.01 -2.04
N CYS A 5 -11.48 -6.76 -2.69
CA CYS A 5 -11.82 -7.52 -3.89
C CYS A 5 -12.87 -8.59 -3.59
N ILE A 6 -12.68 -9.37 -2.52
CA ILE A 6 -13.64 -10.40 -2.09
C ILE A 6 -15.02 -9.79 -1.85
N ASN A 7 -15.09 -8.67 -1.14
CA ASN A 7 -16.35 -8.00 -0.85
C ASN A 7 -17.01 -7.43 -2.10
N THR A 8 -16.26 -6.74 -2.97
CA THR A 8 -16.86 -5.95 -4.07
C THR A 8 -17.11 -6.72 -5.35
N VAL A 9 -16.30 -7.74 -5.68
CA VAL A 9 -16.45 -8.49 -6.95
C VAL A 9 -16.74 -9.97 -6.78
N TYR A 10 -16.52 -10.52 -5.58
CA TYR A 10 -16.91 -11.90 -5.26
C TYR A 10 -18.08 -12.00 -4.27
N GLN A 11 -18.71 -10.88 -3.89
CA GLN A 11 -19.88 -10.85 -3.01
C GLN A 11 -19.63 -11.62 -1.70
N ASP A 12 -18.49 -11.33 -1.06
CA ASP A 12 -17.99 -11.97 0.16
C ASP A 12 -17.63 -13.46 0.04
N ASN A 13 -17.61 -14.03 -1.17
CA ASN A 13 -17.18 -15.40 -1.41
C ASN A 13 -15.65 -15.50 -1.54
N ALA A 14 -14.98 -15.65 -0.39
CA ALA A 14 -13.53 -15.84 -0.35
C ALA A 14 -13.06 -17.12 -1.07
N PHE A 15 -13.83 -18.21 -1.02
CA PHE A 15 -13.46 -19.47 -1.67
C PHE A 15 -13.39 -19.32 -3.18
N ALA A 16 -14.38 -18.67 -3.80
CA ALA A 16 -14.39 -18.40 -5.24
C ALA A 16 -13.20 -17.51 -5.66
N PHE A 17 -12.85 -16.51 -4.85
CA PHE A 17 -11.66 -15.68 -5.12
C PHE A 17 -10.37 -16.52 -5.15
N PHE A 18 -10.15 -17.37 -4.14
CA PHE A 18 -8.93 -18.17 -4.06
C PHE A 18 -8.90 -19.30 -5.09
N GLU A 19 -10.05 -19.84 -5.47
CA GLU A 19 -10.18 -20.81 -6.57
C GLU A 19 -9.78 -20.18 -7.91
N ASP A 20 -10.36 -19.03 -8.27
CA ASP A 20 -9.98 -18.30 -9.51
C ASP A 20 -8.51 -17.89 -9.51
N LEU A 21 -7.98 -17.43 -8.37
CA LEU A 21 -6.57 -17.08 -8.25
C LEU A 21 -5.67 -18.31 -8.42
N ALA A 22 -6.05 -19.46 -7.87
CA ALA A 22 -5.30 -20.71 -8.03
C ALA A 22 -5.29 -21.17 -9.50
N PHE A 23 -6.43 -21.11 -10.19
CA PHE A 23 -6.49 -21.41 -11.63
C PHE A 23 -5.61 -20.45 -12.44
N TYR A 24 -5.65 -19.15 -12.16
CA TYR A 24 -4.76 -18.19 -12.81
C TYR A 24 -3.28 -18.54 -12.59
N TRP A 25 -2.91 -18.98 -11.38
CA TRP A 25 -1.54 -19.42 -11.11
C TRP A 25 -1.14 -20.68 -11.88
N GLU A 26 -2.06 -21.62 -12.05
CA GLU A 26 -1.83 -22.84 -12.84
C GLU A 26 -1.63 -22.52 -14.31
N GLU A 27 -2.57 -21.78 -14.91
CA GLU A 27 -2.56 -21.42 -16.33
C GLU A 27 -1.34 -20.58 -16.74
N ASN A 28 -0.77 -19.82 -15.80
CA ASN A 28 0.42 -18.99 -16.04
C ASN A 28 1.73 -19.67 -15.58
N GLU A 29 1.70 -20.97 -15.28
CA GLU A 29 2.85 -21.77 -14.82
C GLU A 29 3.60 -21.13 -13.63
N LEU A 30 2.86 -20.54 -12.70
CA LEU A 30 3.44 -19.83 -11.55
C LEU A 30 3.74 -20.78 -10.39
N PHE A 31 3.13 -21.97 -10.35
CA PHE A 31 3.41 -22.99 -9.35
C PHE A 31 4.82 -23.59 -9.49
N GLY A 32 5.35 -24.10 -8.37
CA GLY A 32 6.69 -24.71 -8.32
C GLY A 32 7.86 -23.75 -8.47
N ARG A 33 7.61 -22.43 -8.53
CA ARG A 33 8.62 -21.37 -8.63
C ARG A 33 8.62 -20.52 -7.35
N GLY A 34 9.81 -20.22 -6.83
CA GLY A 34 9.94 -19.31 -5.69
C GLY A 34 9.79 -17.86 -6.15
N HIS A 35 8.68 -17.21 -5.80
CA HIS A 35 8.45 -15.80 -6.10
C HIS A 35 8.93 -14.91 -4.95
N ARG A 36 9.56 -13.79 -5.29
CA ARG A 36 9.84 -12.73 -4.30
C ARG A 36 8.55 -11.96 -4.04
N ARG A 37 8.43 -11.39 -2.85
CA ARG A 37 7.27 -10.57 -2.45
C ARG A 37 6.85 -9.54 -3.50
N VAL A 38 7.80 -8.80 -4.07
CA VAL A 38 7.55 -7.84 -5.15
C VAL A 38 6.84 -8.47 -6.35
N LYS A 39 7.27 -9.66 -6.76
CA LYS A 39 6.68 -10.39 -7.89
C LYS A 39 5.28 -10.91 -7.56
N GLU A 40 5.00 -11.27 -6.31
CA GLU A 40 3.65 -11.65 -5.88
C GLU A 40 2.64 -10.51 -6.06
N TYR A 41 3.06 -9.26 -5.79
CA TYR A 41 2.21 -8.09 -6.04
C TYR A 41 1.98 -7.85 -7.54
N ASP A 42 3.00 -8.04 -8.39
CA ASP A 42 2.82 -7.99 -9.85
C ASP A 42 1.83 -9.07 -10.33
N ILE A 43 1.97 -10.30 -9.82
CA ILE A 43 1.07 -11.41 -10.16
C ILE A 43 -0.37 -11.09 -9.74
N LEU A 44 -0.56 -10.61 -8.52
CA LEU A 44 -1.89 -10.25 -8.02
C LEU A 44 -2.52 -9.13 -8.85
N LEU A 45 -1.76 -8.08 -9.16
CA LEU A 45 -2.25 -6.99 -9.99
C LEU A 45 -2.62 -7.48 -11.40
N ASN A 46 -1.79 -8.34 -12.00
CA ASN A 46 -2.08 -8.91 -13.32
C ASN A 46 -3.35 -9.77 -13.31
N PHE A 47 -3.54 -10.58 -12.28
CA PHE A 47 -4.78 -11.35 -12.08
C PHE A 47 -5.99 -10.44 -11.98
N LEU A 48 -5.95 -9.42 -11.11
CA LEU A 48 -7.06 -8.49 -10.92
C LEU A 48 -7.39 -7.72 -12.23
N ASN A 49 -6.36 -7.29 -12.96
CA ASN A 49 -6.48 -6.59 -14.22
C ASN A 49 -6.97 -7.48 -15.37
N PHE A 50 -6.65 -8.78 -15.33
CA PHE A 50 -7.17 -9.77 -16.25
C PHE A 50 -8.66 -10.03 -16.00
N ARG A 51 -9.06 -10.18 -14.73
CA ARG A 51 -10.44 -10.52 -14.39
C ARG A 51 -11.42 -9.34 -14.44
N TRP A 52 -11.00 -8.15 -14.01
CA TRP A 52 -11.81 -6.92 -14.06
C TRP A 52 -11.03 -5.79 -14.75
N PRO A 53 -10.91 -5.84 -16.08
CA PRO A 53 -10.13 -4.86 -16.85
C PRO A 53 -10.65 -3.42 -16.69
N ASP A 54 -11.94 -3.23 -16.44
CA ASP A 54 -12.55 -1.91 -16.24
C ASP A 54 -12.15 -1.25 -14.91
N ARG A 55 -11.61 -2.03 -13.96
CA ARG A 55 -11.18 -1.58 -12.64
C ARG A 55 -9.66 -1.46 -12.51
N LYS A 56 -8.91 -1.52 -13.62
CA LYS A 56 -7.43 -1.46 -13.64
C LYS A 56 -6.83 -0.33 -12.81
N LYS A 57 -7.35 0.90 -12.98
CA LYS A 57 -6.87 2.07 -12.23
C LYS A 57 -7.07 1.90 -10.73
N GLU A 58 -8.22 1.40 -10.33
CA GLU A 58 -8.52 1.14 -8.92
C GLU A 58 -7.62 0.05 -8.33
N TRP A 59 -7.42 -1.07 -9.04
CA TRP A 59 -6.51 -2.13 -8.60
C TRP A 59 -5.08 -1.65 -8.48
N ASN A 60 -4.63 -0.83 -9.43
CA ASN A 60 -3.31 -0.22 -9.37
C ASN A 60 -3.11 0.57 -8.07
N GLU A 61 -4.05 1.46 -7.73
CA GLU A 61 -3.96 2.30 -6.54
C GLU A 61 -4.01 1.48 -5.23
N LEU A 62 -4.90 0.48 -5.17
CA LEU A 62 -5.02 -0.39 -3.99
C LEU A 62 -3.77 -1.26 -3.77
N ILE A 63 -3.24 -1.87 -4.84
CA ILE A 63 -2.01 -2.66 -4.79
C ILE A 63 -0.81 -1.78 -4.43
N LYS A 64 -0.72 -0.56 -5.00
CA LYS A 64 0.30 0.44 -4.67
C LYS A 64 0.31 0.78 -3.19
N TYR A 65 -0.85 1.10 -2.62
CA TYR A 65 -0.98 1.38 -1.19
C TYR A 65 -0.61 0.18 -0.32
N ASP A 66 -1.18 -0.99 -0.62
CA ASP A 66 -0.94 -2.23 0.14
C ASP A 66 0.56 -2.61 0.12
N PHE A 67 1.22 -2.47 -1.03
CA PHE A 67 2.65 -2.72 -1.16
C PHE A 67 3.47 -1.77 -0.27
N LEU A 68 3.26 -0.45 -0.41
CA LEU A 68 3.99 0.57 0.35
C LEU A 68 3.75 0.47 1.85
N TYR A 69 2.55 0.08 2.27
CA TYR A 69 2.28 -0.08 3.69
C TYR A 69 3.03 -1.30 4.29
N HIS A 70 3.10 -2.41 3.56
CA HIS A 70 3.62 -3.67 4.08
C HIS A 70 5.10 -3.95 3.75
N ASN A 71 5.72 -3.18 2.85
CA ASN A 71 7.07 -3.44 2.34
C ASN A 71 7.87 -2.15 2.25
N LEU A 72 9.20 -2.24 2.22
CA LEU A 72 10.03 -1.11 1.82
C LEU A 72 9.71 -0.69 0.37
N PRO A 73 9.83 0.61 0.03
CA PRO A 73 9.47 1.11 -1.29
C PRO A 73 10.40 0.61 -2.41
N HIS A 74 11.51 -0.05 -2.06
CA HIS A 74 12.42 -0.64 -3.05
C HIS A 74 12.84 -2.06 -2.65
N PRO A 75 12.88 -3.01 -3.61
CA PRO A 75 12.43 -2.86 -5.01
C PRO A 75 10.91 -2.73 -5.13
N PHE A 76 10.43 -1.96 -6.11
CA PHE A 76 9.01 -1.69 -6.33
C PHE A 76 8.44 -2.64 -7.41
N PRO A 77 7.17 -3.08 -7.34
CA PRO A 77 6.55 -3.90 -8.38
C PRO A 77 6.51 -3.17 -9.72
N GLN A 78 6.86 -3.88 -10.80
CA GLN A 78 7.00 -3.28 -12.13
C GLN A 78 5.66 -2.98 -12.80
N GLY A 79 4.63 -3.76 -12.48
CA GLY A 79 3.29 -3.61 -13.06
C GLY A 79 2.50 -2.44 -12.48
N ILE A 80 2.98 -1.81 -11.40
CA ILE A 80 2.28 -0.68 -10.77
C ILE A 80 2.62 0.62 -11.50
N GLU A 81 1.59 1.26 -12.03
CA GLU A 81 1.65 2.62 -12.56
C GLU A 81 1.76 3.62 -11.41
N ARG A 82 2.74 4.53 -11.52
CA ARG A 82 2.99 5.59 -10.52
C ARG A 82 2.66 6.94 -11.13
N LEU A 83 2.10 7.81 -10.30
CA LEU A 83 1.78 9.17 -10.69
C LEU A 83 2.86 10.10 -10.14
N GLU A 84 3.47 10.89 -11.02
CA GLU A 84 4.43 11.93 -10.63
C GLU A 84 3.90 13.28 -11.09
N PRO A 85 3.11 13.99 -10.26
CA PRO A 85 2.63 15.32 -10.59
C PRO A 85 3.79 16.32 -10.72
N ASP A 86 3.58 17.36 -11.53
CA ASP A 86 4.55 18.46 -11.63
C ASP A 86 4.80 19.08 -10.24
N GLY A 87 6.07 19.23 -9.87
CA GLY A 87 6.46 19.78 -8.57
C GLY A 87 6.40 18.78 -7.39
N ALA A 88 6.18 17.48 -7.65
CA ALA A 88 6.12 16.44 -6.60
C ALA A 88 7.34 16.41 -5.65
N GLY A 89 8.51 16.85 -6.11
CA GLY A 89 9.73 16.92 -5.29
C GLY A 89 9.67 17.92 -4.14
N ASP A 90 8.85 18.96 -4.25
CA ASP A 90 8.85 20.10 -3.32
C ASP A 90 8.04 19.84 -2.06
N LEU A 91 7.01 18.98 -2.13
CA LEU A 91 6.14 18.71 -0.99
C LEU A 91 6.93 18.13 0.19
N LEU A 92 7.67 17.04 -0.04
CA LEU A 92 8.41 16.38 1.03
C LEU A 92 9.52 17.29 1.58
N ASN A 93 10.16 18.10 0.71
CA ASN A 93 11.16 19.08 1.14
C ASN A 93 10.54 20.18 2.01
N THR A 94 9.35 20.65 1.66
CA THR A 94 8.59 21.65 2.42
C THR A 94 8.19 21.09 3.78
N ARG A 95 7.66 19.86 3.85
CA ARG A 95 7.28 19.20 5.12
C ARG A 95 8.49 19.02 6.05
N LEU A 96 9.68 18.73 5.51
CA LEU A 96 10.91 18.63 6.32
C LEU A 96 11.38 19.96 6.93
N GLN A 97 10.79 21.10 6.56
CA GLN A 97 11.02 22.40 7.20
C GLN A 97 10.01 22.72 8.31
N ASP A 98 8.91 21.98 8.39
CA ASP A 98 7.87 22.17 9.40
C ASP A 98 8.21 21.44 10.71
N GLN A 99 8.47 22.22 11.77
CA GLN A 99 8.79 21.67 13.08
C GLN A 99 7.64 20.87 13.70
N ALA A 100 6.38 21.24 13.42
CA ALA A 100 5.22 20.50 13.92
C ALA A 100 5.13 19.11 13.26
N PHE A 101 5.38 19.02 11.96
CA PHE A 101 5.50 17.75 11.25
C PHE A 101 6.64 16.89 11.80
N LEU A 102 7.84 17.45 11.97
CA LEU A 102 8.97 16.69 12.51
C LEU A 102 8.67 16.14 13.91
N SER A 103 8.00 16.94 14.75
CA SER A 103 7.61 16.55 16.11
C SER A 103 6.47 15.51 16.11
N SER A 104 5.72 15.37 15.01
CA SER A 104 4.65 14.38 14.87
C SER A 104 5.13 13.03 14.32
N LEU A 105 6.40 12.89 13.94
CA LEU A 105 6.94 11.62 13.48
C LEU A 105 7.12 10.62 14.64
N PRO A 106 6.94 9.31 14.40
CA PRO A 106 7.06 8.30 15.44
C PRO A 106 8.52 8.04 15.83
N GLY A 107 8.84 8.28 17.11
CA GLY A 107 10.12 7.95 17.76
C GLY A 107 11.02 9.15 17.98
N ASP A 108 11.97 9.01 18.91
CA ASP A 108 12.99 10.02 19.19
C ASP A 108 14.06 10.01 18.09
N TRP A 109 13.68 10.43 16.88
CA TRP A 109 14.61 10.58 15.77
C TRP A 109 15.42 11.85 16.04
N ALA A 110 16.52 11.72 16.81
CA ALA A 110 17.53 12.77 17.02
C ALA A 110 18.34 13.08 15.74
N ASP A 111 17.78 12.73 14.59
CA ASP A 111 18.44 12.62 13.30
C ASP A 111 18.31 13.92 12.51
N SER A 112 19.35 14.25 11.74
CA SER A 112 19.29 15.37 10.82
C SER A 112 18.12 15.21 9.83
N ARG A 113 17.56 16.32 9.33
CA ARG A 113 16.51 16.31 8.28
C ARG A 113 16.85 15.41 7.10
N TYR A 114 18.13 15.32 6.75
CA TYR A 114 18.63 14.43 5.71
C TYR A 114 18.44 12.94 6.03
N ASN A 115 18.69 12.53 7.27
CA ASN A 115 18.45 11.15 7.71
C ASN A 115 16.95 10.85 7.81
N ILE A 116 16.16 11.77 8.36
CA ILE A 116 14.69 11.64 8.40
C ILE A 116 14.14 11.41 6.99
N ARG A 117 14.61 12.15 5.98
CA ARG A 117 14.16 11.99 4.58
C ARG A 117 14.33 10.57 4.04
N LYS A 118 15.38 9.84 4.45
CA LYS A 118 15.61 8.45 3.99
C LYS A 118 14.54 7.48 4.47
N HIS A 119 13.81 7.87 5.51
CA HIS A 119 12.76 7.09 6.15
C HIS A 119 11.36 7.53 5.72
N LEU A 120 11.26 8.46 4.76
CA LEU A 120 10.00 8.93 4.21
C LEU A 120 9.90 8.54 2.74
N HIS A 121 8.72 8.09 2.33
CA HIS A 121 8.39 7.88 0.92
C HIS A 121 7.11 8.62 0.60
N LEU A 122 7.18 9.52 -0.38
CA LEU A 122 6.01 10.23 -0.90
C LEU A 122 5.50 9.51 -2.14
N GLU A 123 4.21 9.22 -2.16
CA GLU A 123 3.52 8.65 -3.31
C GLU A 123 2.17 9.34 -3.51
N TYR A 124 1.75 9.53 -4.77
CA TYR A 124 0.50 10.20 -5.12
C TYR A 124 -0.57 9.20 -5.52
N PHE A 125 -1.79 9.43 -5.06
CA PHE A 125 -2.93 8.55 -5.29
C PHE A 125 -4.08 9.26 -5.98
N ILE A 126 -4.69 8.63 -6.98
CA ILE A 126 -5.94 9.13 -7.62
C ILE A 126 -7.20 8.47 -7.05
N PHE A 127 -7.01 7.53 -6.13
CA PHE A 127 -8.05 6.79 -5.43
C PHE A 127 -7.66 6.74 -3.97
N ASP A 128 -8.57 7.15 -3.07
CA ASP A 128 -8.32 7.11 -1.64
C ASP A 128 -8.39 5.65 -1.15
N PRO A 129 -7.27 5.08 -0.66
CA PRO A 129 -7.21 3.68 -0.23
C PRO A 129 -7.93 3.43 1.10
N ILE A 130 -8.38 4.48 1.80
CA ILE A 130 -9.13 4.40 3.05
C ILE A 130 -10.64 4.50 2.80
N SER A 131 -11.09 5.56 2.11
CA SER A 131 -12.52 5.74 1.80
C SER A 131 -12.99 4.87 0.63
N LEU A 132 -12.05 4.31 -0.14
CA LEU A 132 -12.29 3.45 -1.30
C LEU A 132 -13.05 4.18 -2.44
N THR A 133 -12.66 5.42 -2.72
CA THR A 133 -13.27 6.27 -3.75
C THR A 133 -12.24 6.99 -4.62
N PHE A 134 -12.59 7.24 -5.89
CA PHE A 134 -11.78 8.10 -6.76
C PHE A 134 -11.77 9.55 -6.28
N LEU A 135 -10.64 10.22 -6.52
CA LEU A 135 -10.39 11.57 -6.07
C LEU A 135 -10.41 12.55 -7.26
N GLU A 136 -10.91 13.76 -7.01
CA GLU A 136 -10.86 14.85 -8.00
C GLU A 136 -9.43 15.40 -8.18
N GLN A 137 -8.61 15.31 -7.12
CA GLN A 137 -7.22 15.74 -7.12
C GLN A 137 -6.33 14.63 -6.55
N PRO A 138 -5.07 14.49 -7.05
CA PRO A 138 -4.14 13.52 -6.49
C PRO A 138 -3.89 13.75 -5.00
N LEU A 139 -4.05 12.71 -4.20
CA LEU A 139 -3.77 12.70 -2.77
C LEU A 139 -2.30 12.32 -2.52
N PRO A 140 -1.46 13.23 -2.01
CA PRO A 140 -0.12 12.88 -1.56
C PRO A 140 -0.16 12.14 -0.23
N LEU A 141 0.46 10.96 -0.18
CA LEU A 141 0.66 10.19 1.04
C LEU A 141 2.14 10.01 1.35
N ILE A 142 2.52 10.32 2.59
CA ILE A 142 3.87 10.13 3.11
C ILE A 142 3.88 8.88 3.99
N PHE A 143 4.55 7.84 3.51
CA PHE A 143 4.81 6.60 4.25
C PHE A 143 6.07 6.79 5.09
N VAL A 144 5.94 6.54 6.39
CA VAL A 144 7.03 6.63 7.36
C VAL A 144 7.57 5.24 7.63
N TYR A 145 8.87 5.03 7.45
CA TYR A 145 9.55 3.74 7.66
C TYR A 145 10.51 3.83 8.83
N HIS A 146 10.43 2.87 9.75
CA HIS A 146 11.43 2.78 10.81
C HIS A 146 12.68 2.05 10.30
N PRO A 147 13.91 2.50 10.60
CA PRO A 147 15.16 1.90 10.08
C PRO A 147 15.26 0.37 10.25
N VAL A 148 14.70 -0.13 11.35
CA VAL A 148 14.73 -1.56 11.71
C VAL A 148 13.55 -2.34 11.09
N LYS A 149 12.41 -1.70 10.85
CA LYS A 149 11.20 -2.39 10.38
C LYS A 149 11.16 -2.36 8.85
N LYS A 150 10.95 -3.52 8.23
CA LYS A 150 10.86 -3.64 6.76
C LYS A 150 9.47 -3.27 6.20
N LYS A 151 8.74 -2.38 6.87
CA LYS A 151 7.37 -1.94 6.54
C LYS A 151 7.11 -0.54 7.07
N ALA A 152 6.06 0.11 6.56
CA ALA A 152 5.64 1.41 7.08
C ALA A 152 5.19 1.29 8.54
N VAL A 153 5.50 2.32 9.34
CA VAL A 153 5.03 2.49 10.72
C VAL A 153 3.96 3.56 10.86
N GLY A 154 3.71 4.31 9.79
CA GLY A 154 2.67 5.32 9.72
C GLY A 154 2.50 5.82 8.31
N VAL A 155 1.33 6.37 8.03
CA VAL A 155 1.00 7.05 6.78
C VAL A 155 0.39 8.41 7.14
N ILE A 156 0.89 9.47 6.51
CA ILE A 156 0.51 10.85 6.81
C ILE A 156 0.03 11.50 5.51
N ASN A 157 -1.09 12.21 5.54
CA ASN A 157 -1.57 12.99 4.39
C ASN A 157 -0.91 14.39 4.36
N GLU A 158 -1.24 15.22 3.36
CA GLU A 158 -0.72 16.61 3.29
C GLU A 158 -1.07 17.46 4.51
N ALA A 159 -2.26 17.31 5.07
CA ALA A 159 -2.73 18.05 6.25
C ALA A 159 -1.95 17.68 7.53
N GLY A 160 -1.14 16.61 7.49
CA GLY A 160 -0.41 16.10 8.65
C GLY A 160 -1.25 15.16 9.51
N ASP A 161 -2.47 14.83 9.08
CA ASP A 161 -3.30 13.84 9.74
C ASP A 161 -2.70 12.46 9.51
N ARG A 162 -2.49 11.73 10.61
CA ARG A 162 -2.14 10.32 10.53
C ARG A 162 -3.35 9.57 10.01
N LEU A 163 -3.23 9.00 8.81
CA LEU A 163 -4.23 8.09 8.31
C LEU A 163 -4.23 6.85 9.20
N ILE A 164 -5.42 6.51 9.70
CA ILE A 164 -5.66 5.51 10.74
C ILE A 164 -5.38 4.10 10.20
N ALA A 165 -4.10 3.79 9.96
CA ALA A 165 -3.65 2.43 9.78
C ALA A 165 -3.40 1.72 11.13
N ASP A 166 -3.45 2.48 12.23
CA ASP A 166 -3.33 1.95 13.60
C ASP A 166 -4.55 1.11 14.05
N LEU A 167 -5.73 1.27 13.42
CA LEU A 167 -6.91 0.44 13.73
C LEU A 167 -6.85 -0.96 13.10
N TYR A 168 -6.08 -1.18 12.04
CA TYR A 168 -5.87 -2.53 11.51
C TYR A 168 -5.03 -3.40 12.47
N ASN A 169 -4.14 -2.78 13.26
CA ASN A 169 -3.37 -3.49 14.29
C ASN A 169 -4.20 -3.81 15.55
N ASN A 170 -5.23 -3.03 15.87
CA ASN A 170 -6.13 -3.33 17.00
C ASN A 170 -7.23 -4.35 16.67
N ASN A 171 -7.53 -4.57 15.38
CA ASN A 171 -8.50 -5.58 14.94
C ASN A 171 -7.90 -6.95 14.63
N GLN A 172 -6.56 -7.11 14.67
CA GLN A 172 -5.93 -8.44 14.60
C GLN A 172 -6.21 -9.31 15.83
N THR A 173 -6.77 -8.77 16.91
CA THR A 173 -7.24 -9.57 18.04
C THR A 173 -8.48 -10.41 17.68
N ASN A 174 -9.21 -10.08 16.59
CA ASN A 174 -10.44 -10.79 16.20
C ASN A 174 -10.29 -11.85 15.10
N TYR A 175 -9.11 -12.02 14.49
CA TYR A 175 -8.87 -13.10 13.50
C TYR A 175 -7.98 -14.23 14.01
N LYS A 176 -7.64 -14.25 15.31
CA LYS A 176 -6.96 -15.39 15.95
C LYS A 176 -7.86 -16.62 16.19
N ILE A 177 -9.13 -16.60 15.78
CA ILE A 177 -10.09 -17.67 16.09
C ILE A 177 -10.16 -18.76 15.01
N PHE A 178 -9.59 -18.60 13.81
CA PHE A 178 -9.75 -19.59 12.72
C PHE A 178 -8.54 -20.48 12.39
N CYS A 179 -7.48 -20.48 13.21
CA CYS A 179 -6.38 -21.44 13.09
C CYS A 179 -6.06 -22.13 14.43
N GLN A 180 -7.07 -22.65 15.11
CA GLN A 180 -6.91 -23.73 16.09
C GLN A 180 -8.16 -24.64 16.06
N SER A 181 -8.12 -25.62 15.17
CA SER A 181 -8.82 -26.91 15.29
C SER A 181 -8.29 -27.84 14.22
#